data_AF-A0A1S8JKE2-F1
#
_entry.id   AF-A0A1S8JKE2-F1
#
_cell.length_a   1.000
_cell.length_b   1.000
_cell.length_c   1.000
_cell.angle_alpha   90.00
_cell.angle_beta   90.00
_cell.angle_gamma   90.00
#
_symmetry.space_group_name_H-M   'P 1'
#
loop_
_entity.id
_entity.type
_entity.pdbx_description
1 polymer ?
#
loop_
_entity_poly.entity_id
_entity_poly.type
_entity_poly.pdbx_seq_one_letter_code
_entity_poly.pdbx_strand_id
1 'polypeptide(L)'
;KTFKRLWINSLEKDVIRSGFQNLQPGMNYYPFYQEAQTRQIADWLIGMNASPLYTLNLQQKGVQGTFSLGRVQTPTLYLIFQRQEAIENFKKE
;
A
#
# COMPACT_ATOMS: atom_id res chain seq x y z
N LYS A 1 -22.57 20.28 5.52
CA LYS A 1 -21.91 20.64 6.81
C LYS A 1 -20.53 21.19 6.48
N THR A 2 -20.13 22.32 7.04
CA THR A 2 -18.81 22.92 6.78
C THR A 2 -17.76 22.27 7.69
N PHE A 3 -16.70 21.71 7.11
CA PHE A 3 -15.60 21.10 7.85
C PHE A 3 -14.34 21.94 7.74
N LYS A 4 -13.56 22.02 8.83
CA LYS A 4 -12.24 22.63 8.88
C LYS A 4 -11.21 21.56 9.25
N ARG A 5 -9.99 21.68 8.72
CA ARG A 5 -8.89 20.72 8.90
C ARG A 5 -7.71 21.41 9.59
N LEU A 6 -7.24 20.79 10.66
CA LEU A 6 -5.92 21.05 11.22
C LEU A 6 -4.89 20.24 10.44
N TRP A 7 -3.86 20.90 9.91
CA TRP A 7 -2.78 20.25 9.18
C TRP A 7 -1.45 20.81 9.67
N ILE A 8 -0.78 20.05 10.53
CA ILE A 8 0.49 20.41 11.18
C ILE A 8 1.44 19.22 11.10
N ASN A 9 2.74 19.49 11.07
CA ASN A 9 3.81 18.48 11.01
C ASN A 9 4.67 18.45 12.29
N SER A 10 4.34 19.26 13.29
CA SER A 10 5.02 19.34 14.58
C SER A 10 4.02 19.37 15.73
N LEU A 11 4.41 18.82 16.87
CA LEU A 11 3.63 18.78 18.11
C LEU A 11 4.05 19.88 19.11
N GLU A 12 4.91 20.82 18.70
CA GLU A 12 5.27 21.97 19.52
C GLU A 12 4.05 22.87 19.78
N LYS A 13 3.96 23.40 21.01
CA LYS A 13 2.80 24.17 21.48
C LYS A 13 2.47 25.34 20.55
N ASP A 14 3.47 26.03 20.04
CA ASP A 14 3.26 27.22 19.21
C ASP A 14 2.80 26.86 17.79
N VAL A 15 3.27 25.74 17.24
CA VAL A 15 2.79 25.21 15.95
C VAL A 15 1.33 24.75 16.06
N ILE A 16 0.97 24.07 17.15
CA ILE A 16 -0.41 23.66 17.41
C ILE A 16 -1.33 24.88 17.50
N ARG A 17 -0.96 25.88 18.31
CA ARG A 17 -1.75 27.12 18.48
C ARG A 17 -1.94 27.86 17.15
N SER A 18 -0.86 28.05 16.40
CA SER A 18 -0.91 28.69 15.07
C SER A 18 -1.76 27.88 14.09
N GLY A 19 -1.67 26.55 14.10
CA GLY A 19 -2.48 25.67 13.25
C GLY A 19 -3.98 25.76 13.55
N PHE A 20 -4.36 25.88 14.83
CA PHE A 20 -5.77 26.06 15.22
C PHE A 20 -6.31 27.45 14.91
N GLN A 21 -5.46 28.49 14.94
CA GLN A 21 -5.85 29.83 14.50
C GLN A 21 -6.07 29.87 12.98
N ASN A 22 -5.30 29.07 12.22
CA ASN A 22 -5.28 29.06 10.76
C ASN A 22 -5.86 27.77 10.15
N LEU A 23 -6.99 27.30 10.69
CA LEU A 23 -7.65 26.10 10.18
C LEU A 23 -8.06 26.25 8.72
N GLN A 24 -7.75 25.25 7.92
CA GLN A 24 -8.02 25.24 6.49
C GLN A 24 -9.41 24.65 6.18
N PRO A 25 -10.06 25.06 5.08
CA PRO A 25 -11.27 24.40 4.59
C PRO A 25 -11.03 22.90 4.36
N GLY A 26 -11.93 22.04 4.85
CA GLY A 26 -11.78 20.59 4.72
C GLY A 26 -11.75 20.09 3.27
N MET A 27 -12.42 20.81 2.36
CA MET A 27 -12.44 20.48 0.93
C MET A 27 -11.05 20.53 0.29
N ASN A 28 -10.11 21.32 0.82
CA ASN A 28 -8.73 21.37 0.33
C ASN A 28 -8.02 20.00 0.48
N TYR A 29 -8.50 19.14 1.37
CA TYR A 29 -7.90 17.84 1.67
C TYR A 29 -8.72 16.65 1.15
N TYR A 30 -9.87 16.92 0.52
CA TYR A 30 -10.71 15.88 -0.05
C TYR A 30 -9.99 15.02 -1.11
N PRO A 31 -9.13 15.58 -2.00
CA PRO A 31 -8.35 14.77 -2.92
C PRO A 31 -7.43 13.75 -2.23
N PHE A 32 -6.81 14.11 -1.10
CA PHE A 32 -5.96 13.17 -0.34
C PHE A 32 -6.76 12.02 0.28
N TYR A 33 -7.99 12.32 0.72
CA TYR A 33 -8.91 11.28 1.16
C TYR A 33 -9.24 10.31 0.01
N GLN A 34 -9.55 10.84 -1.17
CA GLN A 34 -9.84 10.01 -2.35
C GLN A 34 -8.63 9.15 -2.73
N GLU A 35 -7.42 9.71 -2.74
CA GLU A 35 -6.19 8.96 -3.01
C GLU A 35 -6.02 7.79 -2.02
N ALA A 36 -6.18 8.05 -0.72
CA ALA A 36 -6.07 7.04 0.33
C ALA A 36 -7.15 5.95 0.18
N GLN A 37 -8.39 6.35 -0.14
CA GLN A 37 -9.49 5.43 -0.36
C GLN A 37 -9.25 4.54 -1.59
N THR A 38 -8.83 5.13 -2.72
CA THR A 38 -8.51 4.39 -3.94
C THR A 38 -7.39 3.38 -3.68
N ARG A 39 -6.35 3.77 -2.94
CA ARG A 39 -5.26 2.86 -2.55
C ARG A 39 -5.78 1.68 -1.74
N GLN A 40 -6.60 1.95 -0.71
CA GLN A 40 -7.18 0.90 0.13
C GLN A 40 -8.03 -0.08 -0.68
N ILE A 41 -8.87 0.43 -1.58
CA ILE A 41 -9.71 -0.40 -2.45
C ILE A 41 -8.84 -1.25 -3.40
N ALA A 42 -7.82 -0.65 -4.02
CA ALA A 42 -6.94 -1.37 -4.95
C ALA A 42 -6.16 -2.49 -4.25
N ASP A 43 -5.61 -2.22 -3.06
CA ASP A 43 -4.87 -3.20 -2.27
C ASP A 43 -5.80 -4.35 -1.83
N TRP A 44 -7.02 -4.03 -1.39
CA TRP A 44 -8.02 -5.03 -1.01
C TRP A 44 -8.48 -5.88 -2.20
N LEU A 45 -8.78 -5.23 -3.34
CA LEU A 45 -9.28 -5.92 -4.53
C LEU A 45 -8.25 -6.93 -5.05
N ILE A 46 -6.98 -6.54 -5.13
CA ILE A 46 -5.92 -7.46 -5.57
C ILE A 46 -5.71 -8.56 -4.53
N GLY A 47 -5.58 -8.21 -3.25
CA GLY A 47 -5.29 -9.18 -2.19
C GLY A 47 -6.40 -10.22 -2.00
N MET A 48 -7.65 -9.80 -1.96
CA MET A 48 -8.79 -10.66 -1.67
C MET A 48 -9.26 -11.49 -2.86
N ASN A 49 -8.95 -11.09 -4.10
CA ASN A 49 -9.26 -11.91 -5.28
C ASN A 49 -8.09 -12.81 -5.67
N ALA A 50 -6.87 -12.29 -5.74
CA ALA A 50 -5.73 -13.04 -6.25
C ALA A 50 -5.23 -14.10 -5.26
N SER A 51 -5.23 -13.81 -3.95
CA SER A 51 -4.74 -14.78 -2.96
C SER A 51 -5.57 -16.06 -2.93
N PRO A 52 -6.92 -16.01 -2.85
CA PRO A 52 -7.73 -17.22 -2.91
C PRO A 52 -7.60 -17.94 -4.26
N LEU A 53 -7.61 -17.21 -5.37
CA LEU A 53 -7.46 -17.79 -6.70
C LEU A 53 -6.19 -18.63 -6.82
N TYR A 54 -5.03 -18.06 -6.50
CA TYR A 54 -3.77 -18.77 -6.59
C TYR A 54 -3.64 -19.88 -5.54
N THR A 55 -4.15 -19.65 -4.33
CA THR A 55 -4.17 -20.67 -3.28
C THR A 55 -4.95 -21.92 -3.75
N LEU A 56 -6.18 -21.74 -4.23
CA LEU A 56 -7.00 -22.86 -4.70
C LEU A 56 -6.37 -23.56 -5.91
N ASN A 57 -5.83 -22.81 -6.87
CA ASN A 57 -5.15 -23.38 -8.04
C ASN A 57 -3.92 -24.20 -7.67
N LEU A 58 -3.14 -23.78 -6.67
CA LEU A 58 -1.96 -24.50 -6.20
C LEU A 58 -2.33 -25.73 -5.37
N GLN A 59 -3.36 -25.63 -4.53
CA GLN A 59 -3.92 -26.76 -3.78
C GLN A 59 -4.44 -27.86 -4.70
N GLN A 60 -5.11 -27.51 -5.80
CA GLN A 60 -5.53 -28.49 -6.82
C GLN A 60 -4.34 -29.22 -7.47
N LYS A 61 -3.14 -28.62 -7.48
CA LYS A 61 -1.90 -29.23 -7.96
C LYS A 61 -1.13 -29.97 -6.85
N GLY A 62 -1.73 -30.16 -5.68
CA GLY A 62 -1.14 -30.87 -4.55
C GLY A 62 -0.21 -30.01 -3.69
N VAL A 63 -0.12 -28.70 -3.92
CA VAL A 63 0.70 -27.80 -3.11
C VAL A 63 -0.08 -27.37 -1.88
N GLN A 64 0.41 -27.71 -0.70
CA GLN A 64 -0.22 -27.34 0.56
C GLN A 64 0.17 -25.92 0.98
N GLY A 65 -0.77 -25.19 1.59
CA GLY A 65 -0.57 -23.86 2.15
C GLY A 65 -1.51 -22.79 1.61
N THR A 66 -1.33 -21.57 2.08
CA THR A 66 -1.99 -20.36 1.60
C THR A 66 -0.95 -19.44 0.94
N PHE A 67 -1.33 -18.84 -0.17
CA PHE A 67 -0.43 -18.05 -1.00
C PHE A 67 -0.97 -16.63 -1.10
N SER A 68 -0.36 -15.70 -0.35
CA SER A 68 -0.76 -14.30 -0.35
C SER A 68 -0.22 -13.58 -1.57
N LEU A 69 -1.11 -12.90 -2.29
CA LEU A 69 -0.76 -12.01 -3.38
C LEU A 69 -1.16 -10.58 -3.00
N GLY A 70 -0.44 -9.59 -3.51
CA GLY A 70 -0.78 -8.20 -3.26
C GLY A 70 0.05 -7.24 -4.09
N ARG A 71 -0.52 -6.05 -4.32
CA ARG A 71 0.09 -5.01 -5.16
C ARG A 71 1.51 -4.62 -4.74
N VAL A 72 1.86 -4.76 -3.46
CA VAL A 72 3.20 -4.45 -2.94
C VAL A 72 4.03 -5.71 -2.68
N GLN A 73 3.51 -6.67 -1.92
CA GLN A 73 4.28 -7.87 -1.55
C GLN A 73 4.77 -8.68 -2.76
N THR A 74 3.92 -8.84 -3.78
CA THR A 74 4.21 -9.69 -4.94
C THR A 74 5.30 -9.11 -5.85
N PRO A 75 5.25 -7.83 -6.28
CA PRO A 75 6.37 -7.27 -7.05
C PRO A 75 7.65 -7.16 -6.23
N THR A 76 7.57 -6.92 -4.91
CA THR A 76 8.77 -6.93 -4.05
C THR A 76 9.43 -8.31 -4.04
N LEU A 77 8.65 -9.39 -3.91
CA LEU A 77 9.17 -10.75 -4.03
C LEU A 77 9.77 -11.01 -5.42
N TYR A 78 9.13 -10.50 -6.47
CA TYR A 78 9.64 -10.65 -7.83
C TYR A 78 11.01 -9.98 -8.03
N LEU A 79 11.27 -8.82 -7.43
CA LEU A 79 12.60 -8.19 -7.45
C LEU A 79 13.69 -9.07 -6.83
N ILE A 80 13.36 -9.75 -5.72
CA ILE A 80 14.28 -10.71 -5.08
C ILE A 80 14.52 -11.90 -6.00
N PHE A 81 13.46 -12.44 -6.60
CA PHE A 81 13.56 -13.54 -7.56
C PHE A 81 14.44 -13.17 -8.76
N GLN A 82 14.23 -12.00 -9.38
CA GLN A 82 15.08 -11.53 -10.49
C GLN A 82 16.55 -11.40 -10.08
N ARG A 83 16.81 -10.91 -8.86
CA ARG A 83 18.18 -10.82 -8.34
C ARG A 83 18.81 -12.20 -8.18
N GLN A 84 18.03 -13.18 -7.70
CA GLN A 84 18.47 -14.56 -7.57
C GLN A 84 18.78 -15.18 -8.94
N GLU A 85 17.90 -15.02 -9.93
CA GLU A 85 18.15 -15.51 -11.30
C GLU A 85 19.42 -14.90 -11.90
N ALA A 86 19.66 -13.61 -11.67
CA ALA A 86 20.88 -12.95 -12.15
C ALA A 86 22.16 -13.51 -11.49
N ILE A 87 22.09 -13.95 -10.24
CA ILE A 87 23.22 -14.59 -9.54
C ILE A 87 23.45 -16.01 -10.08
N GLU A 88 22.39 -16.79 -10.23
CA GLU A 88 22.47 -18.18 -10.72
C GLU A 88 23.04 -18.27 -12.14
N ASN A 89 22.69 -17.31 -12.99
CA ASN A 89 23.12 -17.26 -14.38
C ASN A 89 24.41 -16.45 -14.59
N PHE A 90 25.04 -15.94 -13.52
CA PHE A 90 26.26 -15.16 -13.63
C PHE A 90 27.44 -16.03 -14.08
N LYS A 91 28.07 -15.68 -15.22
CA LYS A 91 29.32 -16.28 -15.67
C LYS A 91 30.45 -15.31 -15.42
N LYS A 92 31.45 -15.75 -14.65
CA LYS A 92 32.68 -14.99 -14.43
C LYS A 92 33.45 -14.89 -15.74
N GLU A 93 33.91 -13.67 -16.04
CA GLU A 93 34.90 -13.41 -17.09
C GLU A 93 36.28 -13.94 -16.69
#